data_AF-A0A673MBK5-F1
#
_entry.id   AF-A0A673MBK5-F1
#
_cell.length_a   1.000
_cell.length_b   1.000
_cell.length_c   1.000
_cell.angle_alpha   90.00
_cell.angle_beta   90.00
_cell.angle_gamma   90.00
#
_symmetry.space_group_name_H-M   'P 1'
#
loop_
_entity.id
_entity.type
_entity.pdbx_description
1 polymer ?
#
loop_
_entity_poly.entity_id
_entity_poly.type
_entity_poly.pdbx_seq_one_letter_code
_entity_poly.pdbx_strand_id
1 'polypeptide(L)'
;MSFLRFVGPGDDLKSCRFTQMMEQRLENAFAEAEAILMNSHSGLTVQILSTSQSMGSPAVSLIYVVHNGSVTLNGTTASNLLSQLTAELVGYFLFYPPLITAERKFSLAFLMLVKDAEFTYNQ
;
A
#
# COMPACT_ATOMS: atom_id res chain seq x y z
N MET A 1 0.20 1.24 -10.90
CA MET A 1 1.00 1.71 -9.75
C MET A 1 0.03 2.19 -8.68
N SER A 2 0.08 1.60 -7.49
CA SER A 2 -0.82 1.92 -6.37
C SER A 2 -0.01 2.26 -5.13
N PHE A 3 -0.62 3.01 -4.20
CA PHE A 3 0.01 3.54 -3.00
C PHE A 3 -0.72 3.08 -1.75
N LEU A 4 0.03 2.63 -0.74
CA LEU A 4 -0.47 2.17 0.55
C LEU A 4 0.33 2.80 1.68
N ARG A 5 -0.34 3.13 2.80
CA ARG A 5 0.31 3.71 3.97
C ARG A 5 -0.15 3.04 5.26
N PHE A 6 0.80 2.67 6.11
CA PHE A 6 0.55 1.98 7.38
C PHE A 6 1.59 2.37 8.43
N VAL A 7 1.31 2.04 9.69
CA VAL A 7 2.28 2.21 10.79
C VAL A 7 3.28 1.07 10.73
N GLY A 8 4.54 1.36 10.42
CA GLY A 8 5.58 0.33 10.29
C GLY A 8 6.17 -0.15 11.62
N PRO A 9 6.90 -1.27 11.61
CA PRO A 9 7.47 -1.89 12.82
C PRO A 9 8.71 -1.17 13.38
N GLY A 10 9.29 -0.23 12.65
CA GLY A 10 10.57 0.41 13.01
C GLY A 10 11.83 -0.35 12.56
N ASP A 11 11.67 -1.54 11.95
CA ASP A 11 12.76 -2.35 11.36
C ASP A 11 13.24 -1.84 9.99
N ASP A 12 14.25 -2.50 9.41
CA ASP A 12 14.79 -2.24 8.08
C ASP A 12 13.76 -2.55 6.96
N LEU A 13 13.03 -1.50 6.56
CA LEU A 13 12.03 -1.49 5.48
C LEU A 13 12.61 -1.76 4.10
N LYS A 14 13.95 -1.71 3.94
CA LYS A 14 14.64 -2.00 2.68
C LYS A 14 15.11 -3.44 2.59
N SER A 15 14.95 -4.22 3.66
CA SER A 15 15.29 -5.64 3.64
C SER A 15 14.40 -6.41 2.66
N CYS A 16 14.98 -7.34 1.90
CA CYS A 16 14.22 -8.24 1.02
C CYS A 16 13.19 -9.06 1.81
N ARG A 17 13.50 -9.37 3.08
CA ARG A 17 12.59 -10.07 3.99
C ARG A 17 11.32 -9.28 4.25
N PHE A 18 11.44 -7.97 4.49
CA PHE A 18 10.28 -7.10 4.66
C PHE A 18 9.44 -7.05 3.39
N THR A 19 10.09 -6.85 2.24
CA THR A 19 9.43 -6.83 0.93
C THR A 19 8.65 -8.13 0.66
N GLN A 20 9.30 -9.28 0.72
CA GLN A 20 8.66 -10.58 0.44
C GLN A 20 7.49 -10.87 1.39
N MET A 21 7.66 -10.57 2.68
CA MET A 21 6.61 -10.75 3.67
C MET A 21 5.40 -9.85 3.37
N MET A 22 5.64 -8.62 2.94
CA MET A 22 4.59 -7.67 2.63
C MET A 22 3.90 -7.96 1.29
N GLU A 23 4.63 -8.42 0.27
CA GLU A 23 4.07 -8.92 -0.98
C GLU A 23 3.10 -10.06 -0.70
N GLN A 24 3.52 -11.08 0.04
CA GLN A 24 2.67 -12.22 0.41
C GLN A 24 1.40 -11.80 1.17
N ARG A 25 1.52 -10.83 2.09
CA ARG A 25 0.37 -10.31 2.84
C ARG A 25 -0.62 -9.57 1.94
N LEU A 26 -0.11 -8.76 1.02
CA LEU A 26 -0.94 -8.06 0.04
C LEU A 26 -1.60 -9.04 -0.92
N GLU A 27 -0.89 -10.07 -1.39
CA GLU A 27 -1.45 -11.13 -2.22
C GLU A 27 -2.66 -11.79 -1.57
N ASN A 28 -2.57 -12.14 -0.28
CA ASN A 28 -3.70 -12.69 0.47
C ASN A 28 -4.88 -11.70 0.56
N ALA A 29 -4.60 -10.41 0.77
CA ALA A 29 -5.64 -9.38 0.77
C ALA A 29 -6.30 -9.26 -0.61
N PHE A 30 -5.52 -9.30 -1.70
CA PHE A 30 -6.06 -9.24 -3.06
C PHE A 30 -6.87 -10.48 -3.42
N ALA A 31 -6.47 -11.67 -2.98
CA ALA A 31 -7.23 -12.89 -3.17
C ALA A 31 -8.61 -12.80 -2.49
N GLU A 32 -8.66 -12.28 -1.26
CA GLU A 32 -9.92 -12.05 -0.54
C GLU A 32 -10.79 -10.98 -1.25
N ALA A 33 -10.17 -9.90 -1.73
CA ALA A 33 -10.87 -8.86 -2.48
C ALA A 33 -11.48 -9.38 -3.79
N GLU A 34 -10.76 -10.21 -4.54
CA GLU A 34 -11.30 -10.87 -5.74
C GLU A 34 -12.43 -11.84 -5.40
N ALA A 35 -12.30 -12.59 -4.30
CA ALA A 35 -13.35 -13.50 -3.85
C ALA A 35 -14.64 -12.73 -3.55
N ILE A 36 -14.55 -11.58 -2.86
CA ILE A 36 -15.70 -10.72 -2.54
C ILE A 36 -16.30 -10.07 -3.79
N LEU A 37 -15.47 -9.54 -4.69
CA LEU A 37 -15.95 -8.78 -5.85
C LEU A 37 -16.44 -9.65 -7.00
N MET A 38 -15.68 -10.70 -7.32
CA MET A 38 -15.80 -11.44 -8.57
C MET A 38 -16.12 -12.93 -8.34
N ASN A 39 -16.11 -13.40 -7.09
CA ASN A 39 -16.18 -14.82 -6.74
C ASN A 39 -15.15 -15.66 -7.52
N SER A 40 -14.00 -15.07 -7.83
CA SER A 40 -12.90 -15.68 -8.60
C SER A 40 -11.60 -15.63 -7.81
N HIS A 41 -10.66 -16.51 -8.15
CA HIS A 41 -9.30 -16.52 -7.60
C HIS A 41 -8.31 -16.57 -8.76
N SER A 42 -7.89 -15.40 -9.24
CA SER A 42 -7.04 -15.30 -10.44
C SER A 42 -5.57 -15.62 -10.17
N GLY A 43 -5.20 -15.80 -8.90
CA GLY A 43 -3.80 -15.94 -8.51
C GLY A 43 -3.04 -14.63 -8.70
N LEU A 44 -3.58 -13.53 -8.15
CA LEU A 44 -2.91 -12.23 -8.19
C LEU A 44 -1.60 -12.28 -7.42
N THR A 45 -0.54 -11.78 -8.04
CA THR A 45 0.77 -11.60 -7.42
C THR A 45 1.04 -10.12 -7.19
N VAL A 46 1.78 -9.80 -6.13
CA VAL A 46 2.08 -8.42 -5.77
C VAL A 46 3.58 -8.21 -5.80
N GLN A 47 3.98 -7.10 -6.38
CA GLN A 47 5.38 -6.69 -6.41
C GLN A 47 5.52 -5.30 -5.81
N ILE A 48 6.36 -5.19 -4.78
CA ILE A 48 6.70 -3.91 -4.17
C ILE A 48 7.82 -3.27 -4.98
N LEU A 49 7.57 -2.04 -5.41
CA LEU A 49 8.55 -1.26 -6.16
C LEU A 49 9.35 -0.35 -5.24
N SER A 50 8.73 0.17 -4.18
CA SER A 50 9.43 1.04 -3.24
C SER A 50 8.75 1.09 -1.88
N THR A 51 9.57 1.26 -0.85
CA THR A 51 9.18 1.51 0.53
C THR A 51 9.87 2.79 1.01
N SER A 52 9.15 3.66 1.71
CA SER A 52 9.72 4.86 2.33
C SER A 52 9.07 5.14 3.67
N GLN A 53 9.82 5.68 4.61
CA GLN A 53 9.30 6.11 5.91
C GLN A 53 9.49 7.61 6.04
N SER A 54 8.49 8.28 6.61
CA SER A 54 8.60 9.72 6.89
C SER A 54 9.47 9.93 8.13
N MET A 55 10.49 10.80 8.00
CA MET A 55 11.41 11.12 9.10
C MET A 55 10.63 11.62 10.33
N GLY A 56 10.90 11.03 11.50
CA GLY A 56 10.21 11.37 12.74
C GLY A 56 8.77 10.84 12.85
N SER A 57 8.33 9.98 11.92
CA SER A 57 7.01 9.36 11.95
C SER A 57 7.10 7.84 11.79
N PRO A 58 6.28 7.04 12.51
CA PRO A 58 6.19 5.61 12.27
C PRO A 58 5.44 5.28 10.96
N ALA A 59 5.01 6.28 10.19
CA ALA A 59 4.29 6.10 8.94
C ALA A 59 5.19 5.62 7.79
N VAL A 60 4.87 4.43 7.28
CA VAL A 60 5.52 3.82 6.11
C VAL A 60 4.60 3.95 4.90
N SER A 61 5.18 4.40 3.80
CA SER A 61 4.59 4.50 2.48
C SER A 61 5.15 3.39 1.60
N LEU A 62 4.25 2.69 0.91
CA LEU A 62 4.59 1.54 0.09
C LEU A 62 3.96 1.70 -1.28
N ILE A 63 4.79 1.51 -2.30
CA ILE A 63 4.39 1.59 -3.69
C ILE A 63 4.50 0.20 -4.30
N TYR A 64 3.41 -0.25 -4.91
CA TYR A 64 3.32 -1.61 -5.43
C TYR A 64 2.55 -1.68 -6.75
N VAL A 65 2.70 -2.82 -7.41
CA VAL A 65 1.93 -3.23 -8.58
C VAL A 65 1.37 -4.62 -8.33
N VAL A 66 0.24 -4.91 -8.96
CA VAL A 66 -0.42 -6.22 -8.89
C VAL A 66 -0.38 -6.82 -10.28
N HIS A 67 -0.05 -8.10 -10.38
CA HIS A 67 -0.02 -8.82 -11.64
C HIS A 67 -1.02 -9.98 -11.61
N ASN A 68 -1.67 -10.21 -12.74
CA ASN A 68 -2.47 -11.38 -13.01
C ASN A 68 -1.72 -12.21 -14.06
N GLY A 69 -1.01 -13.25 -13.62
CA GLY A 69 -0.05 -13.97 -14.44
C GLY A 69 1.03 -13.04 -15.00
N SER A 70 1.08 -12.89 -16.33
CA SER A 70 2.04 -12.03 -17.02
C SER A 70 1.57 -10.58 -17.24
N VAL A 71 0.35 -10.24 -16.81
CA VAL A 71 -0.26 -8.93 -17.07
C VAL A 71 -0.28 -8.09 -15.80
N THR A 72 0.32 -6.91 -15.84
CA THR A 72 0.23 -5.94 -14.74
C THR A 72 -1.14 -5.25 -14.74
N LEU A 73 -1.82 -5.28 -13.59
CA LEU A 73 -3.08 -4.61 -13.40
C LEU A 73 -2.91 -3.09 -13.30
N ASN A 74 -3.90 -2.36 -13.81
CA ASN A 74 -3.98 -0.92 -13.65
C ASN A 74 -4.09 -0.55 -12.17
N GLY A 75 -3.44 0.56 -11.77
CA GLY A 75 -3.46 1.02 -10.38
C GLY A 75 -4.88 1.27 -9.86
N THR A 76 -5.77 1.76 -10.72
CA THR A 76 -7.20 1.94 -10.40
C THR A 76 -7.91 0.61 -10.12
N THR A 77 -7.66 -0.43 -10.92
CA THR A 77 -8.25 -1.76 -10.71
C THR A 77 -7.76 -2.39 -9.42
N ALA A 78 -6.46 -2.30 -9.14
CA ALA A 78 -5.88 -2.76 -7.87
C ALA A 78 -6.46 -1.99 -6.68
N SER A 79 -6.56 -0.66 -6.75
CA SER A 79 -7.17 0.15 -5.71
C SER A 79 -8.66 -0.19 -5.50
N ASN A 80 -9.40 -0.48 -6.58
CA ASN A 80 -10.81 -0.89 -6.51
C ASN A 80 -11.03 -2.26 -5.89
N LEU A 81 -10.06 -3.19 -6.05
CA LEU A 81 -10.10 -4.49 -5.37
C LEU A 81 -9.87 -4.29 -3.87
N LEU A 82 -8.77 -3.62 -3.48
CA LEU A 82 -8.51 -3.37 -2.06
C LEU A 82 -9.58 -2.53 -1.37
N SER A 83 -10.30 -1.67 -2.09
CA SER A 83 -11.42 -0.90 -1.52
C SER A 83 -12.66 -1.73 -1.22
N GLN A 84 -12.75 -2.96 -1.73
CA GLN A 84 -13.78 -3.92 -1.30
C GLN A 84 -13.53 -4.44 0.11
N LEU A 85 -12.26 -4.44 0.55
CA LEU A 85 -11.91 -4.84 1.90
C LEU A 85 -12.14 -3.69 2.86
N THR A 86 -12.66 -4.02 4.05
CA THR A 86 -12.73 -3.06 5.15
C THR A 86 -11.33 -2.69 5.63
N ALA A 87 -11.17 -1.51 6.21
CA ALA A 87 -9.90 -1.10 6.80
C ALA A 87 -9.42 -2.07 7.89
N GLU A 88 -10.34 -2.70 8.62
CA GLU A 88 -10.02 -3.74 9.59
C GLU A 88 -9.41 -4.98 8.92
N LEU A 89 -10.02 -5.47 7.83
CA LEU A 89 -9.53 -6.65 7.15
C LEU A 89 -8.20 -6.39 6.43
N VAL A 90 -8.03 -5.19 5.85
CA VAL A 90 -6.74 -4.76 5.31
C VAL A 90 -5.68 -4.71 6.41
N GLY A 91 -5.99 -4.15 7.57
CA GLY A 91 -5.09 -4.14 8.72
C GLY A 91 -4.74 -5.54 9.23
N TYR A 92 -5.73 -6.44 9.23
CA TYR A 92 -5.56 -7.85 9.58
C TYR A 92 -4.56 -8.56 8.67
N PHE A 93 -4.71 -8.41 7.35
CA PHE A 93 -3.77 -9.02 6.39
C PHE A 93 -2.38 -8.40 6.45
N LEU A 94 -2.29 -7.08 6.60
CA LEU A 94 -1.01 -6.37 6.67
C LEU A 94 -0.29 -6.58 8.01
N PHE A 95 -1.00 -6.99 9.07
CA PHE A 95 -0.58 -6.94 10.47
C PHE A 95 -0.03 -5.57 10.90
N TYR A 96 -0.44 -4.52 10.20
CA TYR A 96 -0.09 -3.15 10.53
C TYR A 96 -1.37 -2.32 10.51
N PRO A 97 -1.54 -1.40 11.47
CA PRO A 97 -2.63 -0.45 11.43
C PRO A 97 -2.56 0.31 10.11
N PRO A 98 -3.57 0.16 9.22
CA PRO A 98 -3.59 0.90 7.98
C PRO A 98 -3.80 2.37 8.35
N LEU A 99 -2.90 3.22 7.89
CA LEU A 99 -3.05 4.66 8.06
C LEU A 99 -4.05 5.19 7.03
N ILE A 100 -4.13 4.54 5.86
CA ILE A 100 -5.07 4.88 4.79
C ILE A 100 -5.38 3.61 3.97
N THR A 101 -6.62 3.13 4.03
CA THR A 101 -7.16 2.19 3.04
C THR A 101 -7.54 2.99 1.80
N ALA A 102 -6.99 2.61 0.66
CA ALA A 102 -7.18 3.15 -0.69
C ALA A 102 -8.27 4.25 -0.85
N GLU A 103 -7.79 5.47 -1.04
CA GLU A 103 -8.46 6.61 -1.67
C GLU A 103 -9.84 7.06 -1.15
N ARG A 104 -9.83 8.00 -0.19
CA ARG A 104 -10.63 9.22 -0.39
C ARG A 104 -9.75 10.45 -0.25
N LYS A 105 -9.45 10.98 -1.44
CA LYS A 105 -8.57 12.11 -1.74
C LYS A 105 -7.10 11.71 -1.67
N PHE A 106 -6.51 11.58 -2.86
CA PHE A 106 -5.30 12.34 -3.16
C PHE A 106 -5.61 13.81 -2.81
N SER A 107 -5.70 14.12 -1.52
CA SER A 107 -5.97 15.48 -1.07
C SER A 107 -4.64 16.15 -1.33
N LEU A 108 -4.66 17.09 -2.27
CA LEU A 108 -3.64 18.11 -2.46
C LEU A 108 -3.13 18.69 -1.12
N ALA A 109 -3.83 18.48 0.00
CA ALA A 109 -3.34 18.70 1.36
C ALA A 109 -2.03 17.94 1.73
N PHE A 110 -1.82 16.68 1.33
CA PHE A 110 -0.57 15.98 1.69
C PHE A 110 0.62 16.46 0.84
N LEU A 111 0.37 16.90 -0.41
CA LEU A 111 1.40 17.56 -1.23
C LEU A 111 1.67 19.01 -0.77
N MET A 112 0.68 19.70 -0.19
CA MET A 112 0.91 21.01 0.44
C MET A 112 1.73 20.89 1.72
N LEU A 113 1.45 19.92 2.60
CA LEU A 113 2.25 19.73 3.82
C LEU A 113 3.71 19.33 3.54
N VAL A 114 4.01 18.65 2.43
CA VAL A 114 5.41 18.41 2.03
C VAL A 114 6.06 19.67 1.47
N LYS A 115 5.32 20.54 0.76
CA LYS A 115 5.86 21.83 0.29
C LYS A 115 6.10 22.82 1.43
N ASP A 116 5.31 22.80 2.49
CA ASP A 116 5.53 23.67 3.66
C ASP A 116 6.76 23.23 4.49
N ALA A 117 7.16 21.96 4.42
CA ALA A 117 8.33 21.45 5.13
C ALA A 117 9.68 21.75 4.43
N GLU A 118 9.68 22.09 3.14
CA GLU A 118 10.91 22.52 2.43
C GLU A 118 11.13 24.06 2.48
N PHE A 119 10.16 24.85 2.94
CA PHE A 119 10.28 26.32 2.99
C PHE A 119 10.88 26.88 4.30
N THR A 120 11.48 26.03 5.13
CA THR A 120 12.27 26.44 6.31
C THR A 120 13.69 25.85 6.32
N TYR A 121 14.30 25.68 5.15
CA TYR A 121 15.75 25.58 5.04
C TYR A 121 16.22 26.17 3.70
N ASN A 122 16.26 27.50 3.63
CA ASN A 122 17.22 28.27 2.83
C ASN A 122 16.95 29.75 3.13
N GLN A 123 17.64 30.22 4.17
CA GLN A 123 18.00 31.62 4.32
C GLN A 123 19.13 31.95 3.34
#